data_AF-A0A1M7JSJ1-F1
#
_entry.id   AF-A0A1M7JSJ1-F1
#
_cell.length_a   1.000
_cell.length_b   1.000
_cell.length_c   1.000
_cell.angle_alpha   90.00
_cell.angle_beta   90.00
_cell.angle_gamma   90.00
#
_symmetry.space_group_name_H-M   'P 1'
#
loop_
_entity.id
_entity.type
_entity.pdbx_description
1 polymer ?
#
loop_
_entity_poly.entity_id
_entity_poly.type
_entity_poly.pdbx_seq_one_letter_code
_entity_poly.pdbx_strand_id
1 'polypeptide(L)' 'MRCGTKCFIVTMEKDDGKQTYEIPARSAADARKISRRRYGDGLIIHSVHKK' A
#
# COMPACT_ATOMS: atom_id res chain seq x y z
N MET A 1 -7.36 1.33 20.40
CA MET A 1 -7.44 1.72 18.97
C MET A 1 -6.38 2.79 18.69
N ARG A 2 -5.46 2.59 17.74
CA ARG A 2 -4.50 3.63 17.34
C ARG A 2 -5.24 4.67 16.48
N CYS A 3 -5.71 5.72 17.13
CA CYS A 3 -6.48 6.82 16.56
C CYS A 3 -5.76 7.39 15.32
N GLY A 4 -6.42 7.40 14.15
CA GLY A 4 -5.91 8.01 12.91
C GLY A 4 -5.44 7.06 11.79
N THR A 5 -5.60 5.75 11.94
CA THR A 5 -5.26 4.79 10.87
C THR A 5 -6.40 4.76 9.83
N LYS A 6 -6.13 5.16 8.59
CA LYS A 6 -7.05 5.11 7.44
C LYS A 6 -6.72 3.88 6.58
N CYS A 7 -7.70 3.35 5.86
CA CYS A 7 -7.44 2.30 4.89
C CYS A 7 -7.11 2.92 3.53
N PHE A 8 -5.99 2.51 2.95
CA PHE A 8 -5.59 2.86 1.59
C PHE A 8 -5.61 1.60 0.74
N ILE A 9 -6.09 1.73 -0.48
CA ILE A 9 -6.03 0.68 -1.48
C ILE A 9 -4.78 0.96 -2.33
N VAL A 10 -3.89 -0.02 -2.39
CA VAL A 10 -2.61 0.06 -3.10
C VAL A 10 -2.58 -1.01 -4.18
N THR A 11 -2.50 -0.58 -5.44
CA THR A 11 -2.27 -1.50 -6.57
C THR A 11 -0.78 -1.57 -6.86
N MET A 12 -0.22 -2.77 -6.79
CA MET A 12 1.19 -3.05 -7.03
C MET A 12 1.35 -4.26 -7.95
N GLU A 13 2.47 -4.30 -8.66
CA GLU A 13 2.81 -5.40 -9.57
C GLU A 13 3.67 -6.43 -8.83
N LYS A 14 3.21 -7.67 -8.83
CA LYS A 14 3.89 -8.79 -8.17
C LYS A 14 3.66 -10.06 -8.97
N ASP A 15 4.72 -10.82 -9.21
CA ASP A 15 4.69 -12.17 -9.82
C ASP A 15 3.75 -12.24 -11.04
N ASP A 16 4.03 -11.41 -12.06
CA ASP A 16 3.29 -11.35 -13.34
C ASP A 16 1.86 -10.78 -13.32
N GLY A 17 1.47 -10.03 -12.27
CA GLY A 17 0.15 -9.38 -12.27
C GLY A 17 0.01 -8.13 -11.40
N LYS A 18 -0.99 -7.31 -11.75
CA LYS A 18 -1.46 -6.20 -10.90
C LYS A 18 -2.34 -6.75 -9.79
N GLN A 19 -1.86 -6.67 -8.56
CA GLN A 19 -2.61 -7.03 -7.37
C GLN A 19 -2.91 -5.80 -6.54
N THR A 20 -4.09 -5.82 -5.91
CA THR A 20 -4.59 -4.70 -5.13
C THR A 20 -4.71 -5.12 -3.67
N TYR A 21 -4.14 -4.32 -2.77
CA TYR A 21 -4.04 -4.62 -1.35
C TYR A 21 -4.61 -3.48 -0.51
N GLU A 22 -5.30 -3.84 0.57
CA GLU A 22 -5.70 -2.87 1.60
C GLU A 22 -4.59 -2.70 2.64
N ILE A 23 -4.10 -1.46 2.75
CA ILE A 23 -3.02 -1.08 3.63
C ILE A 23 -3.55 -0.09 4.68
N PRO A 24 -3.56 -0.46 5.96
CA PRO A 24 -3.86 0.48 7.03
C PRO A 24 -2.66 1.43 7.22
N ALA A 25 -2.85 2.72 6.94
CA ALA A 25 -1.80 3.74 7.02
C ALA A 25 -2.36 5.11 7.44
N ARG A 26 -1.50 6.04 7.85
CA ARG A 26 -1.94 7.40 8.19
C ARG A 26 -2.10 8.30 6.96
N SER A 27 -1.31 8.05 5.93
CA SER A 27 -1.27 8.81 4.67
C SER A 27 -0.89 7.92 3.49
N ALA A 28 -1.07 8.40 2.26
CA ALA A 28 -0.67 7.66 1.06
C ALA A 28 0.85 7.39 1.01
N ALA A 29 1.67 8.33 1.52
CA ALA A 29 3.12 8.14 1.63
C ALA A 29 3.47 7.02 2.63
N ASP A 30 2.75 6.97 3.75
CA ASP A 30 2.90 5.93 4.76
C ASP A 30 2.44 4.56 4.22
N ALA A 31 1.34 4.52 3.44
CA ALA A 31 0.88 3.32 2.76
C ALA A 31 1.95 2.77 1.80
N ARG A 32 2.62 3.62 1.00
CA ARG A 32 3.73 3.19 0.13
C ARG A 32 4.90 2.61 0.91
N LYS A 33 5.29 3.24 2.04
CA LYS A 33 6.37 2.74 2.90
C LYS A 33 6.02 1.37 3.51
N ILE A 34 4.79 1.22 3.99
CA ILE A 34 4.31 -0.06 4.53
C ILE A 34 4.28 -1.13 3.44
N SER A 35 3.80 -0.80 2.24
CA SER A 35 3.81 -1.72 1.10
C SER A 35 5.22 -2.19 0.76
N ARG A 36 6.20 -1.27 0.64
CA ARG A 36 7.60 -1.64 0.37
C ARG A 36 8.20 -2.51 1.49
N ARG A 37 7.96 -2.16 2.76
CA ARG A 37 8.43 -2.99 3.89
C ARG A 37 7.80 -4.38 3.94
N ARG A 38 6.53 -4.50 3.53
CA ARG A 38 5.77 -5.76 3.65
C ARG A 38 5.98 -6.70 2.48
N TYR A 39 6.07 -6.16 1.27
CA TYR A 39 6.12 -6.94 0.04
C TYR A 39 7.49 -6.88 -0.66
N GLY A 40 8.41 -6.00 -0.25
CA GLY A 40 9.77 -5.85 -0.78
C GLY A 40 10.06 -4.46 -1.37
N ASP A 41 11.31 -3.98 -1.31
CA ASP A 41 11.64 -2.63 -1.81
C ASP A 41 11.57 -2.49 -3.35
N GLY A 42 11.59 -3.62 -4.08
CA GLY A 42 11.59 -3.67 -5.54
C GLY A 42 10.22 -3.62 -6.21
N LEU A 43 9.11 -3.50 -5.48
CA LEU A 43 7.78 -3.54 -6.11
C LEU A 43 7.44 -2.22 -6.82
N ILE A 44 6.77 -2.36 -7.97
CA ILE A 44 6.22 -1.23 -8.69
C ILE A 44 4.82 -0.94 -8.14
N ILE A 45 4.66 0.20 -7.46
CA ILE A 45 3.36 0.69 -6.99
C ILE A 45 2.74 1.57 -8.07
N HIS A 46 1.62 1.12 -8.64
CA HIS A 46 0.92 1.82 -9.71
C HIS A 46 0.00 2.91 -9.18
N SER A 47 -0.81 2.59 -8.16
CA SER A 47 -1.76 3.54 -7.59
C SER A 47 -1.88 3.37 -6.08
N VAL A 48 -2.13 4.49 -5.41
CA VAL A 48 -2.48 4.53 -3.98
C VAL A 48 -3.61 5.52 -3.83
N HIS A 49 -4.77 5.05 -3.39
CA HIS A 49 -5.92 5.90 -3.10
C HIS A 49 -6.55 5.52 -1.77
N LYS A 50 -7.10 6.51 -1.08
CA LYS A 50 -7.81 6.30 0.16
C LYS A 50 -9.12 5.56 -0.14
N LYS A 51 -9.47 4.57 0.69
CA LYS A 51 -10.80 3.97 0.69
C LYS A 51 -11.84 4.96 1.19
#